data_AF-A0A9E4HAB4-F1
#
_entry.id   AF-A0A9E4HAB4-F1
#
_cell.length_a   1.000
_cell.length_b   1.000
_cell.length_c   1.000
_cell.angle_alpha   90.00
_cell.angle_beta   90.00
_cell.angle_gamma   90.00
#
_symmetry.space_group_name_H-M   'P 1'
#
loop_
_entity.id
_entity.type
_entity.pdbx_description
1 polymer ?
#
loop_
_entity_poly.entity_id
_entity_poly.type
_entity_poly.pdbx_seq_one_letter_code
_entity_poly.pdbx_strand_id
1 'polypeptide(L)'
;MELSTDTINVLNFLDEFSPNGLRKRSDLGLLFELTASRDAHEEMNDLLFHGTHLFNTYHTLRHATSNAEGYKNLEKEFTNATEHLRDLMAKALVDAEEIHVERFETTYYAMTQGSLRNLIDLAYDLRVAKQVQNDNKFKRQNPK
;
A
#
# COMPACT_ATOMS: atom_id res chain seq x y z
N MET A 1 12.55 15.21 -2.01
CA MET A 1 11.76 15.03 -3.23
C MET A 1 10.44 15.80 -3.16
N GLU A 2 10.21 16.71 -4.09
CA GLU A 2 8.89 17.29 -4.36
C GLU A 2 8.10 16.36 -5.27
N LEU A 3 6.80 16.19 -5.03
CA LEU A 3 5.95 15.35 -5.87
C LEU A 3 5.62 16.08 -7.17
N SER A 4 5.65 15.37 -8.29
CA SER A 4 5.21 15.91 -9.58
C SER A 4 3.72 16.27 -9.56
N THR A 5 3.32 17.19 -10.44
CA THR A 5 1.90 17.55 -10.64
C THR A 5 1.05 16.30 -10.95
N ASP A 6 1.58 15.36 -11.73
CA ASP A 6 0.88 14.13 -12.09
C ASP A 6 0.64 13.24 -10.86
N THR A 7 1.66 13.05 -10.02
CA THR A 7 1.51 12.32 -8.75
C THR A 7 0.50 13.02 -7.84
N ILE A 8 0.54 14.35 -7.73
CA ILE A 8 -0.42 15.12 -6.93
C ILE A 8 -1.86 14.94 -7.47
N ASN A 9 -2.04 14.98 -8.78
CA ASN A 9 -3.34 14.80 -9.42
C ASN A 9 -3.89 13.38 -9.19
N VAL A 10 -3.03 12.36 -9.26
CA VAL A 10 -3.41 10.98 -8.91
C VAL A 10 -3.86 10.91 -7.45
N LEU A 11 -3.10 11.48 -6.51
CA LEU A 11 -3.47 11.46 -5.09
C LEU A 11 -4.79 12.19 -4.83
N ASN A 12 -5.03 13.35 -5.45
CA ASN A 12 -6.29 14.08 -5.33
C ASN A 12 -7.47 13.24 -5.85
N PHE A 13 -7.28 12.59 -7.00
CA PHE A 13 -8.29 11.69 -7.55
C PHE A 13 -8.56 10.51 -6.61
N LEU A 14 -7.52 9.91 -6.02
CA LEU A 14 -7.68 8.81 -5.06
C LEU A 14 -8.39 9.25 -3.76
N ASP A 15 -8.14 10.47 -3.29
CA ASP A 15 -8.83 11.03 -2.13
C ASP A 15 -10.35 11.11 -2.36
N GLU A 16 -10.81 11.44 -3.57
CA GLU A 16 -12.24 11.46 -3.92
C GLU A 16 -12.88 10.05 -3.86
N PHE A 17 -12.10 9.00 -4.09
CA PHE A 17 -12.54 7.60 -4.04
C PHE A 17 -12.40 6.96 -2.65
N SER A 18 -11.72 7.62 -1.71
CA SER A 18 -11.54 7.14 -0.35
C SER A 18 -12.59 7.74 0.59
N PRO A 19 -13.54 6.95 1.14
CA PRO A 19 -14.57 7.48 2.04
C PRO A 19 -14.04 8.20 3.29
N ASN A 20 -12.79 7.90 3.69
CA ASN A 20 -12.14 8.49 4.87
C ASN A 20 -10.85 9.25 4.50
N GLY A 21 -10.65 9.57 3.21
CA GLY A 21 -9.39 10.10 2.69
C GLY A 21 -8.24 9.07 2.72
N LEU A 22 -7.11 9.41 2.10
CA LEU A 22 -5.90 8.61 2.18
C LEU A 22 -5.19 8.83 3.53
N ARG A 23 -4.82 7.74 4.21
CA ARG A 23 -4.28 7.76 5.59
C ARG A 23 -2.78 8.02 5.63
N LYS A 24 -2.07 7.59 4.60
CA LYS A 24 -0.63 7.69 4.36
C LYS A 24 -0.38 8.34 3.00
N ARG A 25 -1.21 9.33 2.64
CA ARG A 25 -1.18 10.07 1.37
C ARG A 25 0.22 10.49 0.93
N SER A 26 1.00 11.06 1.85
CA SER A 26 2.37 11.52 1.55
C SER A 26 3.29 10.37 1.17
N ASP A 27 3.21 9.25 1.88
CA ASP A 27 4.09 8.08 1.65
C ASP A 27 3.63 7.29 0.41
N LEU A 28 2.32 7.21 0.15
CA LEU A 28 1.80 6.70 -1.11
C LEU A 28 2.29 7.54 -2.30
N GLY A 29 2.25 8.87 -2.16
CA GLY A 29 2.75 9.80 -3.17
C GLY A 29 4.22 9.59 -3.49
N LEU A 30 5.04 9.43 -2.46
CA LEU A 30 6.46 9.15 -2.63
C LEU A 30 6.69 7.82 -3.38
N LEU A 31 5.96 6.75 -3.03
CA LEU A 31 6.05 5.47 -3.73
C LEU A 31 5.65 5.58 -5.21
N PHE A 32 4.62 6.37 -5.53
CA PHE A 32 4.25 6.65 -6.92
C PHE A 32 5.36 7.40 -7.66
N GLU A 33 5.91 8.46 -7.05
CA GLU A 33 6.96 9.28 -7.68
C GLU A 33 8.24 8.46 -7.94
N LEU A 34 8.68 7.67 -6.96
CA LEU A 34 9.89 6.84 -7.07
C LEU A 34 9.75 5.71 -8.08
N THR A 35 8.56 5.11 -8.20
CA THR A 35 8.33 4.06 -9.20
C THR A 35 8.11 4.65 -10.59
N ALA A 36 7.40 5.77 -10.71
CA ALA A 36 7.16 6.44 -11.99
C ALA A 36 8.45 7.02 -12.60
N SER A 37 9.29 7.68 -11.79
CA SER A 37 10.57 8.25 -12.25
C SER A 37 11.55 7.21 -12.82
N ARG A 38 11.36 5.93 -12.49
CA ARG A 38 12.18 4.81 -12.95
C ARG A 38 11.48 3.92 -13.98
N ASP A 39 10.29 4.32 -14.45
CA ASP A 39 9.44 3.49 -15.32
C ASP A 39 9.12 2.09 -14.73
N ALA A 40 9.15 1.99 -13.39
CA ALA A 40 9.02 0.74 -12.63
C ALA A 40 7.55 0.37 -12.37
N HIS A 41 6.76 0.30 -13.45
CA HIS A 41 5.31 0.07 -13.36
C HIS A 41 4.95 -1.31 -12.77
N GLU A 42 5.80 -2.32 -12.98
CA GLU A 42 5.60 -3.65 -12.38
C GLU A 42 5.75 -3.61 -10.86
N GLU A 43 6.77 -2.91 -10.35
CA GLU A 43 6.98 -2.74 -8.90
C GLU A 43 5.80 -2.03 -8.23
N MET A 44 5.26 -0.98 -8.88
CA MET A 44 4.07 -0.31 -8.36
C MET A 44 2.84 -1.23 -8.39
N ASN A 45 2.67 -2.05 -9.44
CA ASN A 45 1.57 -3.01 -9.49
C ASN A 45 1.66 -4.07 -8.39
N ASP A 46 2.87 -4.54 -8.08
CA ASP A 46 3.13 -5.47 -6.98
C ASP A 46 2.80 -4.83 -5.62
N LEU A 47 3.23 -3.59 -5.39
CA LEU A 47 2.86 -2.81 -4.20
C LEU A 47 1.33 -2.71 -4.05
N LEU A 48 0.62 -2.35 -5.12
CA LEU A 48 -0.84 -2.24 -5.10
C LEU A 48 -1.51 -3.59 -4.80
N PHE A 49 -1.04 -4.67 -5.41
CA PHE A 49 -1.58 -6.02 -5.21
C PHE A 49 -1.32 -6.52 -3.79
N HIS A 50 -0.07 -6.48 -3.33
CA HIS A 50 0.31 -6.99 -2.02
C HIS A 50 -0.17 -6.09 -0.87
N GLY A 51 -0.28 -4.77 -1.08
CA GLY A 51 -0.97 -3.88 -0.15
C GLY A 51 -2.45 -4.24 -0.01
N THR A 52 -3.13 -4.51 -1.12
CA THR A 52 -4.52 -5.00 -1.10
C THR A 52 -4.64 -6.33 -0.35
N HIS A 53 -3.73 -7.26 -0.62
CA HIS A 53 -3.70 -8.56 0.07
C HIS A 53 -3.53 -8.38 1.58
N LEU A 54 -2.51 -7.65 2.03
CA LEU A 54 -2.27 -7.39 3.45
C LEU A 54 -3.49 -6.77 4.13
N PHE A 55 -4.09 -5.74 3.52
CA PHE A 55 -5.26 -5.08 4.10
C PHE A 55 -6.45 -6.04 4.26
N ASN A 56 -6.71 -6.87 3.25
CA ASN A 56 -7.81 -7.84 3.28
C ASN A 56 -7.56 -8.95 4.31
N THR A 57 -6.32 -9.45 4.39
CA THR A 57 -5.93 -10.47 5.38
C THR A 57 -6.04 -9.91 6.80
N TYR A 58 -5.55 -8.68 7.04
CA TYR A 58 -5.74 -7.98 8.31
C TYR A 58 -7.22 -7.80 8.67
N HIS A 59 -8.03 -7.33 7.72
CA HIS A 59 -9.45 -7.12 7.94
C HIS A 59 -10.14 -8.44 8.32
N THR A 60 -9.84 -9.53 7.63
CA THR A 60 -10.37 -10.86 7.96
C THR A 60 -9.91 -11.31 9.34
N LEU A 61 -8.61 -11.19 9.64
CA LEU A 61 -8.01 -11.61 10.92
C LEU A 61 -8.61 -10.85 12.11
N ARG A 62 -8.84 -9.54 11.96
CA ARG A 62 -9.46 -8.69 12.99
C ARG A 62 -10.87 -9.14 13.39
N HIS A 63 -11.61 -9.77 12.47
CA HIS A 63 -12.96 -10.28 12.72
C HIS A 63 -13.01 -11.78 13.03
N ALA A 64 -11.90 -12.49 12.87
CA ALA A 64 -11.81 -13.91 13.18
C ALA A 64 -11.75 -14.13 14.70
N THR A 65 -12.39 -15.20 15.18
CA THR A 65 -12.23 -15.65 16.57
C THR A 65 -10.97 -16.51 16.68
N SER A 66 -10.20 -16.32 17.75
CA SER A 66 -8.93 -17.05 17.96
C SER A 66 -9.09 -18.57 18.07
N ASN A 67 -10.29 -19.05 18.37
CA ASN A 67 -10.63 -20.48 18.45
C ASN A 67 -11.18 -21.03 17.14
N ALA A 68 -11.36 -20.21 16.10
CA ALA A 68 -11.83 -20.69 14.80
C ALA A 68 -10.78 -21.56 14.11
N GLU A 69 -11.25 -22.60 13.43
CA GLU A 69 -10.42 -23.38 12.53
C GLU A 69 -9.78 -22.46 11.47
N GLY A 70 -8.48 -22.60 11.24
CA GLY A 70 -7.74 -21.77 10.29
C GLY A 70 -7.22 -20.43 10.84
N TYR A 71 -7.54 -20.03 12.08
CA TYR A 71 -7.03 -18.78 12.66
C TYR A 71 -5.49 -18.70 12.62
N LYS A 72 -4.80 -19.77 13.00
CA LYS A 72 -3.32 -19.84 12.95
C LYS A 72 -2.76 -19.71 11.53
N ASN A 73 -3.47 -20.23 10.53
CA ASN A 73 -3.06 -20.10 9.14
C ASN A 73 -3.21 -18.65 8.67
N LEU A 74 -4.30 -17.99 9.06
CA LEU A 74 -4.55 -16.60 8.75
C LEU A 74 -3.56 -15.65 9.45
N GLU A 75 -3.15 -15.95 10.68
CA GLU A 75 -2.11 -15.22 11.41
C GLU A 75 -0.74 -15.35 10.71
N LYS A 76 -0.40 -16.57 10.25
CA LYS A 76 0.81 -16.81 9.46
C LYS A 76 0.78 -16.06 8.13
N GLU A 77 -0.35 -16.09 7.42
CA GLU A 77 -0.54 -15.36 6.17
C GLU A 77 -0.39 -13.85 6.37
N PHE A 78 -0.98 -13.30 7.44
CA PHE A 78 -0.85 -11.89 7.79
C PHE A 78 0.62 -11.51 8.05
N THR A 79 1.36 -12.37 8.76
CA THR A 79 2.79 -12.17 9.02
C THR A 79 3.58 -12.16 7.71
N ASN A 80 3.38 -13.15 6.84
CA ASN A 80 4.06 -13.22 5.55
C ASN A 80 3.71 -12.02 4.65
N ALA A 81 2.45 -11.60 4.61
CA ALA A 81 2.01 -10.45 3.82
C ALA A 81 2.62 -9.13 4.33
N THR A 82 2.81 -9.02 5.66
CA THR A 82 3.46 -7.88 6.30
C THR A 82 4.93 -7.79 5.87
N GLU A 83 5.67 -8.89 5.97
CA GLU A 83 7.08 -8.97 5.58
C GLU A 83 7.24 -8.69 4.09
N HIS A 84 6.44 -9.33 3.24
CA HIS A 84 6.53 -9.18 1.79
C HIS A 84 6.22 -7.74 1.34
N LEU A 85 5.23 -7.07 1.94
CA LEU A 85 4.96 -5.66 1.61
C LEU A 85 6.13 -4.76 2.03
N ARG A 86 6.77 -5.02 3.17
CA ARG A 86 7.96 -4.26 3.59
C ARG A 86 9.11 -4.41 2.60
N ASP A 87 9.35 -5.63 2.12
CA ASP A 87 10.38 -5.90 1.11
C ASP A 87 10.11 -5.17 -0.21
N LEU A 88 8.85 -5.14 -0.66
CA LEU A 88 8.45 -4.38 -1.85
C LEU A 88 8.64 -2.87 -1.66
N MET A 89 8.28 -2.34 -0.49
CA MET A 89 8.53 -0.94 -0.16
C MET A 89 10.03 -0.62 -0.17
N ALA A 90 10.88 -1.52 0.35
CA ALA A 90 12.32 -1.30 0.36
C ALA A 90 12.91 -1.26 -1.05
N LYS A 91 12.43 -2.13 -1.95
CA LYS A 91 12.80 -2.08 -3.38
C LYS A 91 12.39 -0.77 -4.05
N ALA A 92 11.20 -0.26 -3.74
CA ALA A 92 10.71 0.99 -4.29
C ALA A 92 11.53 2.22 -3.83
N LEU A 93 12.21 2.11 -2.68
CA LEU A 93 13.04 3.16 -2.08
C LEU A 93 14.51 3.15 -2.53
N VAL A 94 14.93 2.25 -3.44
CA VAL A 94 16.35 2.04 -3.76
C VAL A 94 17.11 3.30 -4.19
N ASP A 95 16.43 4.23 -4.86
CA ASP A 95 17.00 5.51 -5.32
C ASP A 95 16.45 6.72 -4.53
N ALA A 96 15.80 6.48 -3.40
CA ALA A 96 15.27 7.54 -2.55
C ALA A 96 16.40 8.26 -1.80
N GLU A 97 16.22 9.57 -1.55
CA GLU A 97 17.10 10.31 -0.65
C GLU A 97 17.07 9.69 0.76
N GLU A 98 18.20 9.70 1.47
CA GLU A 98 18.39 9.08 2.79
C GLU A 98 17.30 9.46 3.80
N ILE A 99 16.87 10.73 3.81
CA ILE A 99 15.78 11.22 4.68
C ILE A 99 14.45 10.45 4.49
N HIS A 100 14.15 10.00 3.27
CA HIS A 100 12.93 9.22 3.02
C HIS A 100 13.12 7.76 3.43
N VAL A 101 14.31 7.22 3.26
CA VAL A 101 14.67 5.87 3.73
C VAL A 101 14.53 5.80 5.25
N GLU A 102 15.15 6.73 5.99
CA GLU A 102 15.06 6.81 7.46
C GLU A 102 13.62 6.98 7.94
N ARG A 103 12.83 7.81 7.23
CA ARG A 103 11.39 7.96 7.52
C ARG A 103 10.66 6.62 7.39
N PHE A 104 10.93 5.83 6.36
CA PHE A 104 10.27 4.54 6.18
C PHE A 104 10.73 3.49 7.18
N GLU A 105 12.03 3.48 7.53
CA GLU A 105 12.58 2.61 8.57
C GLU A 105 11.87 2.82 9.92
N THR A 106 11.78 4.08 10.35
CA THR A 106 11.15 4.45 11.61
C THR A 106 9.63 4.26 11.59
N THR A 107 8.98 4.53 10.46
CA THR A 107 7.51 4.52 10.35
C THR A 107 6.93 3.12 10.13
N TYR A 108 7.61 2.26 9.37
CA TYR A 108 7.05 0.98 8.88
C TYR A 108 7.87 -0.26 9.25
N TYR A 109 9.19 -0.15 9.36
CA TYR A 109 10.07 -1.32 9.54
C TYR A 109 10.40 -1.63 11.01
N ALA A 110 10.19 -0.68 11.92
CA ALA A 110 10.32 -0.98 13.34
C ALA A 110 9.33 -2.06 13.79
N MET A 111 9.77 -2.91 14.73
CA MET A 111 8.99 -4.02 15.28
C MET A 111 8.06 -3.56 16.41
N THR A 112 7.21 -2.57 16.10
CA THR A 112 6.25 -1.98 17.05
C THR A 112 4.81 -2.09 16.54
N GLN A 113 3.85 -2.06 17.47
CA GLN A 113 2.43 -1.99 17.13
C GLN A 113 2.08 -0.72 16.33
N GLY A 114 2.78 0.39 16.59
CA GLY A 114 2.61 1.63 15.84
C GLY A 114 3.03 1.48 14.38
N SER A 115 4.18 0.86 14.13
CA SER A 115 4.69 0.63 12.77
C SER A 115 3.82 -0.36 12.00
N LEU A 116 3.31 -1.40 12.67
CA LEU A 116 2.35 -2.32 12.06
C LEU A 116 1.04 -1.60 11.67
N ARG A 117 0.51 -0.74 12.55
CA ARG A 117 -0.67 0.08 12.24
C ARG A 117 -0.42 1.01 11.06
N ASN A 118 0.73 1.67 11.03
CA ASN A 118 1.12 2.53 9.91
C ASN A 118 1.16 1.75 8.59
N LEU A 119 1.71 0.54 8.60
CA LEU A 119 1.77 -0.32 7.42
C LEU A 119 0.37 -0.74 6.95
N ILE A 120 -0.53 -1.08 7.88
CA ILE A 120 -1.94 -1.40 7.57
C ILE A 120 -2.66 -0.17 6.97
N ASP A 121 -2.38 1.03 7.46
CA ASP A 121 -2.94 2.26 6.93
C ASP A 121 -2.41 2.57 5.52
N LEU A 122 -1.13 2.29 5.24
CA LEU A 122 -0.60 2.37 3.88
C LEU A 122 -1.20 1.29 2.96
N ALA A 123 -1.38 0.07 3.48
CA ALA A 123 -2.02 -1.04 2.76
C ALA A 123 -3.48 -0.71 2.39
N TYR A 124 -4.19 0.02 3.25
CA TYR A 124 -5.51 0.57 2.93
C TYR A 124 -5.45 1.54 1.73
N ASP A 125 -4.51 2.48 1.73
CA ASP A 125 -4.37 3.45 0.64
C ASP A 125 -3.99 2.76 -0.69
N LEU A 126 -3.09 1.77 -0.64
CA LEU A 126 -2.73 0.93 -1.80
C LEU A 126 -3.94 0.16 -2.33
N ARG A 127 -4.82 -0.33 -1.46
CA ARG A 127 -6.09 -0.96 -1.86
C ARG A 127 -7.01 0.02 -2.59
N VAL A 128 -7.16 1.25 -2.09
CA VAL A 128 -7.98 2.28 -2.76
C VAL A 128 -7.46 2.52 -4.18
N ALA A 129 -6.15 2.70 -4.33
CA ALA A 129 -5.51 2.86 -5.64
C ALA A 129 -5.73 1.64 -6.55
N LYS A 130 -5.64 0.42 -6.01
CA LYS A 130 -5.91 -0.81 -6.78
C LYS A 130 -7.36 -0.91 -7.25
N GLN A 131 -8.32 -0.53 -6.40
CA GLN A 131 -9.74 -0.53 -6.75
C GLN A 131 -10.02 0.41 -7.92
N VAL A 132 -9.48 1.64 -7.86
CA VAL A 132 -9.57 2.61 -8.96
C VAL A 132 -8.95 2.07 -10.25
N GLN A 133 -7.77 1.42 -10.16
CA GLN A 133 -7.13 0.79 -11.32
C GLN A 133 -8.04 -0.27 -11.97
N ASN A 134 -8.69 -1.10 -11.15
CA ASN A 134 -9.58 -2.15 -11.63
C ASN A 134 -10.85 -1.56 -12.26
N ASP A 135 -11.50 -0.59 -11.60
CA ASP A 135 -12.72 0.05 -12.10
C ASP A 135 -12.51 0.73 -13.45
N ASN A 136 -11.36 1.40 -13.63
CA ASN A 136 -11.00 2.02 -14.90
C ASN A 136 -10.69 0.99 -15.99
N LYS A 137 -10.10 -0.17 -15.65
CA LYS A 137 -9.93 -1.29 -16.60
C LYS A 137 -11.29 -1.84 -17.04
N PHE A 138 -12.22 -2.05 -16.11
CA PHE A 138 -13.56 -2.54 -16.43
C PHE A 138 -14.36 -1.57 -17.31
N LYS A 139 -14.30 -0.26 -17.04
CA LYS A 139 -14.94 0.78 -17.87
C LYS A 139 -14.35 0.86 -19.29
N ARG A 140 -13.03 0.67 -19.43
CA ARG A 140 -12.37 0.65 -20.75
C ARG A 140 -12.74 -0.58 -21.58
N GLN A 141 -12.95 -1.73 -20.93
CA GLN A 141 -13.35 -2.96 -21.62
C GLN A 141 -14.84 -2.99 -21.99
N ASN A 142 -15.68 -2.20 -21.29
CA ASN A 142 -17.11 -2.08 -21.56
C ASN A 142 -17.54 -0.60 -21.66
N PRO A 143 -17.16 0.12 -22.73
CA PRO A 143 -17.65 1.47 -22.96
C PRO A 143 -19.16 1.44 -23.22
N LYS A 144 -19.92 2.34 -22.57
CA LYS A 144 -21.35 2.52 -22.83
C LYS A 144 -21.60 3.04 -24.24
#